data_AF-A0A5C4K835-F1
#
_entry.id   AF-A0A5C4K835-F1
#
_cell.length_a   1.000
_cell.length_b   1.000
_cell.length_c   1.000
_cell.angle_alpha   90.00
_cell.angle_beta   90.00
_cell.angle_gamma   90.00
#
_symmetry.space_group_name_H-M   'P 1'
#
loop_
_entity.id
_entity.type
_entity.pdbx_description
1 polymer ?
#
loop_
_entity_poly.entity_id
_entity_poly.type
_entity_poly.pdbx_seq_one_letter_code
_entity_poly.pdbx_strand_id
1 'polypeptide(L)'
;MRRQGLLLALMTTAGLTTACGPGAAPCPAIAQATAVSVTVPASYAQQVAALHLKACQDGACTEEDVELRPGSASIDQGCTNGVCSATASPDGTKLATLFLQTLTESPMAVTAAGTAADGTALPVRMLDFRPRGDYPFGEQCGRFITASLVLDAEGLHQRD
;
A
#
# COMPACT_ATOMS: atom_id res chain seq x y z
N MET A 1 -40.21 -68.83 31.07
CA MET A 1 -39.38 -68.80 29.84
C MET A 1 -38.93 -67.37 29.61
N ARG A 2 -37.64 -67.20 29.35
CA ARG A 2 -36.83 -65.97 29.47
C ARG A 2 -36.46 -65.50 28.06
N ARG A 3 -36.56 -64.20 27.77
CA ARG A 3 -35.47 -63.39 27.17
C ARG A 3 -35.91 -61.96 26.84
N GLN A 4 -35.23 -61.03 27.49
CA GLN A 4 -35.06 -59.64 27.08
C GLN A 4 -34.23 -59.56 25.79
N GLY A 5 -34.42 -58.50 25.01
CA GLY A 5 -33.54 -58.13 23.92
C GLY A 5 -33.90 -56.77 23.32
N LEU A 6 -33.48 -55.69 23.98
CA LEU A 6 -33.24 -54.37 23.36
C LEU A 6 -32.40 -54.53 22.10
N LEU A 7 -32.74 -53.88 20.97
CA LEU A 7 -31.83 -53.33 19.95
C LEU A 7 -32.68 -52.48 18.97
N LEU A 8 -32.33 -51.31 18.41
CA LEU A 8 -31.26 -50.33 18.54
C LEU A 8 -31.75 -49.15 17.67
N ALA A 9 -32.01 -47.99 18.25
CA ALA A 9 -32.25 -46.78 17.47
C ALA A 9 -30.89 -46.28 16.94
N LEU A 10 -30.65 -46.47 15.64
CA LEU A 10 -29.51 -45.84 14.95
C LEU A 10 -29.80 -44.35 14.80
N MET A 11 -29.49 -43.59 15.84
CA MET A 11 -29.32 -42.14 15.75
C MET A 11 -28.09 -41.87 14.86
N THR A 12 -28.33 -41.34 13.68
CA THR A 12 -27.34 -40.79 12.76
C THR A 12 -26.69 -39.54 13.37
N THR A 13 -25.66 -39.72 14.19
CA THR A 13 -24.73 -38.64 14.53
C THR A 13 -23.68 -38.50 13.44
N ALA A 14 -24.07 -37.89 12.32
CA ALA A 14 -23.11 -37.25 11.42
C ALA A 14 -22.55 -36.04 12.17
N GLY A 15 -21.46 -36.27 12.91
CA GLY A 15 -20.67 -35.22 13.52
C GLY A 15 -20.06 -34.36 12.43
N LEU A 16 -20.80 -33.35 11.98
CA LEU A 16 -20.26 -32.18 11.33
C LEU A 16 -19.31 -31.51 12.32
N THR A 17 -18.03 -31.90 12.28
CA THR A 17 -16.95 -31.13 12.88
C THR A 17 -16.77 -29.87 12.03
N THR A 18 -17.72 -28.93 12.11
CA THR A 18 -17.53 -27.58 11.57
C THR A 18 -16.49 -26.89 12.43
N ALA A 19 -15.25 -26.96 11.93
CA ALA A 19 -14.16 -26.01 12.11
C ALA A 19 -14.41 -24.88 13.13
N CYS A 20 -14.12 -25.13 14.41
CA CYS A 20 -13.66 -24.10 15.32
C CYS A 20 -12.13 -24.05 15.27
N GLY A 21 -11.61 -23.68 14.11
CA GLY A 21 -10.27 -23.09 13.98
C GLY A 21 -10.45 -21.59 13.75
N PRO A 22 -9.42 -20.75 13.93
CA PRO A 22 -9.50 -19.36 13.48
C PRO A 22 -9.86 -19.40 12.00
N GLY A 23 -11.09 -19.00 11.67
CA GLY A 23 -11.55 -18.92 10.29
C GLY A 23 -10.58 -18.03 9.52
N ALA A 24 -10.31 -18.38 8.26
CA ALA A 24 -9.49 -17.54 7.39
C ALA A 24 -9.95 -16.09 7.55
N ALA A 25 -9.03 -15.18 7.91
CA ALA A 25 -9.38 -13.78 8.09
C ALA A 25 -10.05 -13.28 6.79
N PRO A 26 -11.23 -12.65 6.87
CA PRO A 26 -11.90 -12.18 5.68
C PRO A 26 -11.03 -11.14 4.98
N CYS A 27 -11.01 -11.16 3.66
CA CYS A 27 -10.29 -10.17 2.88
C CYS A 27 -10.84 -8.77 3.16
N PRO A 28 -9.98 -7.77 3.45
CA PRO A 28 -10.45 -6.41 3.70
C PRO A 28 -11.19 -5.85 2.49
N ALA A 29 -12.33 -5.19 2.72
CA ALA A 29 -13.08 -4.50 1.69
C ALA A 29 -12.44 -3.14 1.37
N ILE A 30 -11.23 -3.16 0.81
CA ILE A 30 -10.45 -1.96 0.46
C ILE A 30 -10.21 -1.88 -1.04
N ALA A 31 -10.29 -0.67 -1.57
CA ALA A 31 -9.91 -0.39 -2.96
C ALA A 31 -8.43 0.00 -3.01
N GLN A 32 -7.72 -0.52 -4.00
CA GLN A 32 -6.38 -0.04 -4.32
C GLN A 32 -6.47 1.20 -5.21
N ALA A 33 -5.73 2.25 -4.85
CA ALA A 33 -5.52 3.38 -5.73
C ALA A 33 -4.53 3.01 -6.85
N THR A 34 -4.93 3.25 -8.10
CA THR A 34 -4.06 3.14 -9.27
C THR A 34 -3.22 4.40 -9.36
N ALA A 35 -2.01 4.40 -8.79
CA ALA A 35 -1.20 5.62 -8.70
C ALA A 35 0.31 5.35 -8.58
N VAL A 36 1.11 6.36 -8.96
CA VAL A 36 2.49 6.51 -8.51
C VAL A 36 2.50 7.33 -7.23
N SER A 37 3.08 6.79 -6.17
CA SER A 37 3.31 7.52 -4.92
C SER A 37 4.77 7.93 -4.82
N VAL A 38 5.03 9.18 -4.44
CA VAL A 38 6.37 9.72 -4.23
C VAL A 38 6.48 10.19 -2.80
N THR A 39 7.53 9.75 -2.10
CA THR A 39 7.92 10.27 -0.80
C THR A 39 9.15 11.14 -0.95
N VAL A 40 9.07 12.38 -0.46
CA VAL A 40 10.23 13.27 -0.30
C VAL A 40 10.65 13.19 1.17
N PRO A 41 11.84 12.66 1.48
CA PRO A 41 12.27 12.47 2.86
C PRO A 41 12.51 13.82 3.54
N ALA A 42 12.43 13.85 4.88
CA ALA A 42 12.57 15.07 5.67
C ALA A 42 13.88 15.85 5.40
N SER A 43 14.96 15.12 5.09
CA SER A 43 16.27 15.70 4.72
C SER A 43 16.25 16.52 3.42
N TYR A 44 15.27 16.28 2.55
CA TYR A 44 15.15 16.93 1.23
C TYR A 44 13.85 17.75 1.08
N ALA A 45 12.85 17.50 1.93
CA ALA A 45 11.51 18.09 1.84
C ALA A 45 11.49 19.63 1.84
N GLN A 46 12.44 20.29 2.51
CA GLN A 46 12.52 21.75 2.51
C GLN A 46 12.99 22.33 1.17
N GLN A 47 13.68 21.56 0.35
CA GLN A 47 14.17 22.00 -0.96
C GLN A 47 13.07 21.91 -2.03
N VAL A 48 12.06 21.05 -1.84
CA VAL A 48 11.00 20.80 -2.81
C VAL A 48 9.71 21.53 -2.40
N ALA A 49 9.46 22.69 -3.00
CA ALA A 49 8.24 23.48 -2.82
C ALA A 49 7.09 23.02 -3.71
N ALA A 50 7.37 22.61 -4.95
CA ALA A 50 6.40 22.08 -5.90
C ALA A 50 6.99 20.86 -6.63
N LEU A 51 6.12 20.00 -7.15
CA LEU A 51 6.55 18.79 -7.84
C LEU A 51 5.63 18.53 -9.04
N HIS A 52 6.25 18.40 -10.21
CA HIS A 52 5.61 17.95 -11.43
C HIS A 52 6.02 16.51 -11.69
N LEU A 53 5.04 15.63 -11.90
CA LEU A 53 5.28 14.22 -12.18
C LEU A 53 4.72 13.83 -13.54
N LYS A 54 5.50 13.04 -14.27
CA LYS A 54 5.08 12.35 -15.49
C LYS A 54 5.33 10.87 -15.32
N ALA A 55 4.32 10.05 -15.55
CA ALA A 55 4.43 8.59 -15.54
C ALA A 55 3.93 8.05 -16.88
N CYS A 56 4.76 7.23 -17.54
CA CYS A 56 4.44 6.59 -18.81
C CYS A 56 4.52 5.07 -18.65
N GLN A 57 3.45 4.36 -18.99
CA GLN A 57 3.38 2.90 -19.00
C GLN A 57 2.63 2.44 -20.25
N ASP A 58 3.16 1.43 -20.94
CA ASP A 58 2.53 0.81 -22.11
C ASP A 58 2.10 1.80 -23.21
N GLY A 59 2.87 2.88 -23.40
CA GLY A 59 2.62 3.92 -24.40
C GLY A 59 1.62 5.02 -23.99
N ALA A 60 0.98 4.89 -22.83
CA ALA A 60 0.13 5.93 -22.24
C ALA A 60 0.91 6.71 -21.17
N CYS A 61 0.79 8.05 -21.17
CA CYS A 61 1.40 8.91 -20.17
C CYS A 61 0.34 9.71 -19.41
N THR A 62 0.52 9.85 -18.10
CA THR A 62 -0.22 10.80 -17.24
C THR A 62 0.78 11.76 -16.62
N GLU A 63 0.44 13.04 -16.56
CA GLU A 63 1.35 14.09 -16.11
C GLU A 63 0.56 15.19 -15.40
N GLU A 64 1.03 15.62 -14.22
CA GLU A 64 0.33 16.59 -13.37
C GLU A 64 1.31 17.30 -12.42
N ASP A 65 0.98 18.55 -12.06
CA ASP A 65 1.52 19.20 -10.86
C ASP A 65 0.84 18.61 -9.62
N VAL A 66 1.59 17.79 -8.88
CA VAL A 66 1.03 17.03 -7.75
C VAL A 66 1.09 17.81 -6.44
N GLU A 67 0.06 17.65 -5.62
CA GLU A 67 0.03 18.23 -4.28
C GLU A 67 1.06 17.54 -3.37
N LEU A 68 1.92 18.34 -2.71
CA LEU A 68 2.84 17.88 -1.68
C LEU A 68 2.19 17.98 -0.30
N ARG A 69 1.67 16.86 0.19
CA ARG A 69 1.03 16.77 1.51
C ARG A 69 2.05 16.44 2.60
N PRO A 70 1.94 17.02 3.81
CA PRO A 70 2.79 16.61 4.93
C PRO A 70 2.59 15.13 5.28
N GLY A 71 3.69 14.42 5.49
CA GLY A 71 3.68 13.06 6.01
C GLY A 71 3.58 13.00 7.54
N SER A 72 3.41 11.78 8.04
CA SER A 72 3.31 11.51 9.46
C SER A 72 3.76 10.10 9.79
N ALA A 73 4.40 9.94 10.94
CA ALA A 73 4.66 8.66 11.55
C ALA A 73 3.58 8.31 12.59
N SER A 74 3.30 7.02 12.73
CA SER A 74 2.45 6.50 13.80
C SER A 74 3.30 6.27 15.05
N ILE A 75 2.93 6.92 16.16
CA ILE A 75 3.61 6.79 17.46
C ILE A 75 2.78 5.89 18.36
N ASP A 76 3.30 4.71 18.68
CA ASP A 76 2.68 3.77 19.60
C ASP A 76 2.46 4.41 20.98
N GLN A 77 1.24 4.27 21.50
CA GLN A 77 0.85 4.72 22.85
C GLN A 77 0.74 3.54 23.83
N GLY A 78 1.15 2.35 23.39
CA GLY A 78 1.08 1.12 24.14
C GLY A 78 -0.31 0.48 24.09
N CYS A 79 -0.41 -0.66 24.79
CA CYS A 79 -1.64 -1.43 24.88
C CYS A 79 -2.06 -1.61 26.33
N THR A 80 -3.35 -1.46 26.62
CA THR A 80 -3.94 -1.76 27.93
C THR A 80 -5.08 -2.75 27.75
N ASN A 81 -5.05 -3.88 28.47
CA ASN A 81 -6.06 -4.95 28.38
C ASN A 81 -6.33 -5.44 26.94
N GLY A 82 -5.29 -5.52 26.11
CA GLY A 82 -5.40 -5.96 24.71
C GLY A 82 -5.92 -4.89 23.74
N VAL A 83 -6.20 -3.67 24.20
CA VAL A 83 -6.53 -2.52 23.35
C VAL A 83 -5.28 -1.69 23.14
N CYS A 84 -4.85 -1.55 21.89
CA CYS A 84 -3.67 -0.78 21.50
C CYS A 84 -4.08 0.58 20.91
N SER A 85 -3.27 1.60 21.16
CA SER A 85 -3.51 2.95 20.63
C SER A 85 -2.24 3.49 19.98
N ALA A 86 -2.41 4.35 18.98
CA ALA A 86 -1.33 5.07 18.34
C ALA A 86 -1.78 6.50 17.99
N THR A 87 -0.84 7.43 17.94
CA THR A 87 -1.09 8.83 17.56
C THR A 87 -0.23 9.19 16.35
N ALA A 88 -0.82 9.91 15.38
CA ALA A 88 -0.06 10.43 14.23
C ALA A 88 0.75 11.66 14.65
N SER A 89 2.04 11.68 14.32
CA SER A 89 2.93 12.83 14.52
C SER A 89 3.60 13.20 13.20
N PRO A 90 3.73 14.49 12.86
CA PRO A 90 4.49 14.91 11.68
C PRO A 90 5.92 14.33 11.71
N ASP A 91 6.36 13.80 10.57
CA ASP A 91 7.70 13.20 10.41
C ASP A 91 8.63 14.04 9.51
N GLY A 92 8.14 15.19 9.04
CA GLY A 92 8.87 16.11 8.17
C GLY A 92 8.95 15.67 6.71
N THR A 93 8.40 14.50 6.35
CA THR A 93 8.33 14.08 4.95
C THR A 93 7.23 14.84 4.19
N LYS A 94 7.33 14.84 2.86
CA LYS A 94 6.23 15.22 1.97
C LYS A 94 5.83 14.02 1.13
N LEU A 95 4.53 13.88 0.91
CA LEU A 95 3.92 12.80 0.14
C LEU A 95 3.20 13.41 -1.06
N ALA A 96 3.40 12.81 -2.23
CA ALA A 96 2.67 13.15 -3.45
C ALA A 96 2.13 11.89 -4.12
N THR A 97 1.02 12.06 -4.83
CA THR A 97 0.34 10.97 -5.55
C THR A 97 -0.04 11.46 -6.94
N LEU A 98 0.40 10.73 -7.97
CA LEU A 98 -0.06 10.89 -9.34
C LEU A 98 -1.02 9.73 -9.65
N PHE A 99 -2.31 10.03 -9.79
CA PHE A 99 -3.31 9.02 -10.16
C PHE A 99 -3.20 8.66 -11.63
N LEU A 100 -3.29 7.37 -11.95
CA LEU A 100 -3.22 6.83 -13.30
C LEU A 100 -4.54 6.16 -13.69
N GLN A 101 -4.79 6.03 -14.99
CA GLN A 101 -5.91 5.23 -15.48
C GLN A 101 -5.67 3.74 -15.25
N THR A 102 -4.44 3.27 -15.46
CA THR A 102 -4.03 1.87 -15.32
C THR A 102 -2.66 1.78 -14.68
N LEU A 103 -2.43 0.71 -13.90
CA LEU A 103 -1.13 0.36 -13.36
C LEU A 103 -0.93 -1.16 -13.46
N THR A 104 0.10 -1.58 -14.16
CA THR A 104 0.47 -2.98 -14.38
C THR A 104 1.89 -3.26 -13.90
N GLU A 105 2.34 -4.52 -13.93
CA GLU A 105 3.73 -4.91 -13.64
C GLU A 105 4.67 -4.74 -14.85
N SER A 106 4.17 -4.18 -15.97
CA SER A 106 4.99 -3.78 -17.11
C SER A 106 5.96 -2.66 -16.73
N PRO A 107 7.13 -2.56 -17.38
CA PRO A 107 8.03 -1.42 -17.20
C PRO A 107 7.31 -0.09 -17.36
N MET A 108 7.65 0.86 -16.52
CA MET A 108 7.19 2.24 -16.60
C MET A 108 8.35 3.21 -16.43
N ALA A 109 8.24 4.36 -17.09
CA ALA A 109 9.16 5.48 -16.95
C ALA A 109 8.48 6.57 -16.12
N VAL A 110 9.16 7.06 -15.09
CA VAL A 110 8.68 8.19 -14.28
C VAL A 110 9.70 9.31 -14.32
N THR A 111 9.23 10.53 -14.56
CA THR A 111 10.01 11.76 -14.47
C THR A 111 9.47 12.63 -13.36
N ALA A 112 10.38 13.20 -12.56
CA ALA A 112 10.09 14.14 -11.49
C ALA A 112 10.84 15.45 -11.74
N ALA A 113 10.11 16.56 -11.81
CA ALA A 113 10.65 17.90 -11.94
C ALA A 113 10.22 18.75 -10.74
N GLY A 114 11.20 19.20 -9.94
CA GLY A 114 10.97 19.89 -8.69
C GLY A 114 11.14 21.41 -8.77
N THR A 115 10.23 22.09 -8.10
CA THR A 115 10.24 23.48 -7.62
C THR A 115 11.05 23.78 -6.36
N ALA A 116 12.03 24.68 -6.31
CA ALA A 116 12.49 25.25 -5.02
C ALA A 116 11.57 26.39 -4.54
N ALA A 117 11.64 26.75 -3.27
CA ALA A 117 10.77 27.78 -2.67
C ALA A 117 11.00 29.19 -3.25
N ASP A 118 12.18 29.45 -3.79
CA ASP A 118 12.52 30.69 -4.49
C ASP A 118 12.16 30.65 -5.99
N GLY A 119 11.54 29.56 -6.45
CA GLY A 119 11.16 29.34 -7.85
C GLY A 119 12.26 28.70 -8.71
N THR A 120 13.45 28.43 -8.16
CA THR A 120 14.53 27.77 -8.89
C THR A 120 14.12 26.35 -9.28
N ALA A 121 14.40 25.95 -10.53
CA ALA A 121 14.19 24.57 -10.98
C ALA A 121 15.24 23.64 -10.36
N LEU A 122 14.78 22.59 -9.70
CA LEU A 122 15.61 21.48 -9.24
C LEU A 122 15.98 20.56 -10.41
N PRO A 123 17.06 19.77 -10.31
CA PRO A 123 17.41 18.80 -11.34
C PRO A 123 16.26 17.83 -11.65
N VAL A 124 15.96 17.66 -12.93
CA VAL A 124 14.97 16.68 -13.39
C VAL A 124 15.53 15.28 -13.14
N ARG A 125 14.74 14.42 -12.49
CA ARG A 125 15.10 13.03 -12.20
C ARG A 125 14.18 12.09 -12.98
N MET A 126 14.75 11.01 -13.49
CA MET A 126 14.01 10.00 -14.24
C MET A 126 14.38 8.61 -13.73
N LEU A 127 13.40 7.72 -13.68
CA LEU A 127 13.57 6.33 -13.30
C LEU A 127 12.72 5.43 -14.21
N ASP A 128 13.37 4.41 -14.77
CA ASP A 128 12.71 3.27 -15.41
C ASP A 128 12.68 2.11 -14.43
N PHE A 129 11.49 1.57 -14.16
CA PHE A 129 11.33 0.46 -13.21
C PHE A 129 10.10 -0.38 -13.51
N ARG A 130 9.94 -1.51 -12.80
CA ARG A 130 8.71 -2.32 -12.84
C ARG A 130 7.95 -2.15 -11.53
N PRO A 131 6.66 -1.75 -11.56
CA PRO A 131 5.79 -1.79 -10.40
C PRO A 131 5.75 -3.19 -9.79
N ARG A 132 5.63 -3.27 -8.45
CA ARG A 132 5.65 -4.54 -7.73
C ARG A 132 4.25 -4.99 -7.40
N GLY A 133 3.88 -6.20 -7.83
CA GLY A 133 2.72 -6.87 -7.30
C GLY A 133 3.05 -7.63 -6.00
N ASP A 134 2.20 -7.50 -4.99
CA ASP A 134 2.32 -8.25 -3.73
C ASP A 134 0.94 -8.63 -3.16
N TYR A 135 0.91 -9.45 -2.10
CA TYR A 135 -0.30 -9.96 -1.45
C TYR A 135 -0.36 -9.53 0.03
N PRO A 136 -0.55 -8.23 0.32
CA PRO A 136 -0.49 -7.70 1.68
C PRO A 136 -1.51 -8.30 2.65
N PHE A 137 -2.58 -8.93 2.12
CA PHE A 137 -3.63 -9.59 2.92
C PHE A 137 -3.70 -11.10 2.64
N GLY A 138 -2.67 -11.68 2.01
CA GLY A 138 -2.61 -13.07 1.58
C GLY A 138 -3.10 -13.31 0.16
N GLU A 139 -2.65 -14.41 -0.45
CA GLU A 139 -2.91 -14.73 -1.87
C GLU A 139 -4.41 -14.85 -2.18
N GLN A 140 -5.20 -15.32 -1.20
CA GLN A 140 -6.65 -15.42 -1.31
C GLN A 140 -7.37 -14.07 -1.43
N CYS A 141 -6.70 -12.96 -1.11
CA CYS A 141 -7.26 -11.62 -1.10
C CYS A 141 -6.88 -10.76 -2.30
N GLY A 142 -6.29 -11.38 -3.33
CA GLY A 142 -5.91 -10.71 -4.55
C GLY A 142 -4.59 -9.95 -4.45
N ARG A 143 -4.01 -9.68 -5.61
CA ARG A 143 -2.71 -9.05 -5.77
C ARG A 143 -2.85 -7.53 -5.86
N PHE A 144 -1.98 -6.81 -5.19
CA PHE A 144 -1.89 -5.35 -5.17
C PHE A 144 -0.65 -4.91 -5.94
N ILE A 145 -0.82 -4.08 -6.96
CA ILE A 145 0.31 -3.55 -7.75
C ILE A 145 0.69 -2.16 -7.25
N THR A 146 1.95 -1.98 -6.85
CA THR A 146 2.42 -0.74 -6.24
C THR A 146 3.55 -0.08 -7.04
N ALA A 147 3.46 1.24 -7.17
CA ALA A 147 4.50 2.10 -7.70
C ALA A 147 4.86 3.13 -6.61
N SER A 148 5.85 2.80 -5.78
CA SER A 148 6.33 3.66 -4.69
C SER A 148 7.75 4.14 -4.98
N LEU A 149 7.95 5.45 -4.97
CA LEU A 149 9.23 6.09 -5.25
C LEU A 149 9.66 6.99 -4.08
N VAL A 150 10.97 7.20 -3.97
CA VAL A 150 11.60 8.21 -3.11
C VAL A 150 12.31 9.22 -4.01
N LEU A 151 12.05 10.51 -3.78
CA LEU A 151 12.75 11.62 -4.40
C LEU A 151 13.62 12.30 -3.35
N ASP A 152 14.93 12.19 -3.47
CA ASP A 152 15.89 12.80 -2.56
C ASP A 152 17.01 13.54 -3.33
N ALA A 153 18.08 13.91 -2.61
CA ALA A 153 19.20 14.63 -3.19
C ALA A 153 19.98 13.79 -4.23
N GLU A 154 20.00 12.46 -4.08
CA GLU A 154 20.71 11.53 -4.95
C GLU A 154 19.92 11.30 -6.24
N GLY A 155 18.60 11.24 -6.15
CA GLY A 155 17.74 11.13 -7.32
C GLY A 155 16.35 10.61 -7.04
N LEU A 156 15.82 9.89 -8.02
CA LEU A 156 14.53 9.21 -7.96
C LEU A 156 14.78 7.70 -7.94
N HIS A 157 14.29 7.04 -6.89
CA HIS A 157 14.55 5.63 -6.65
C HIS A 157 13.27 4.89 -6.27
N GLN A 158 13.18 3.60 -6.60
CA GLN A 158 12.07 2.78 -6.16
C GLN A 158 12.21 2.49 -4.66
N ARG A 159 11.15 2.71 -3.88
CA ARG A 159 11.11 2.31 -2.47
C ARG A 159 10.96 0.80 -2.40
N ASP A 160 11.77 0.11 -1.59
CA ASP A 160 11.67 -1.33 -1.34
C ASP A 160 10.37 -1.75 -0.64
#